data_AF-A0A645FDS3-F1
#
_entry.id   AF-A0A645FDS3-F1
#
_cell.length_a   1.000
_cell.length_b   1.000
_cell.length_c   1.000
_cell.angle_alpha   90.00
_cell.angle_beta   90.00
_cell.angle_gamma   90.00
#
_symmetry.space_group_name_H-M   'P 1'
#
loop_
_entity.id
_entity.type
_entity.pdbx_description
1 polymer ?
#
loop_
_entity_poly.entity_id
_entity_poly.type
_entity_poly.pdbx_seq_one_letter_code
_entity_poly.pdbx_strand_id
1 'polypeptide(L)'
;MVNEHVSGLPPFLVASPGENSGYMILQYSSAALLAELRSLAHPSSVDSVPTCAFQEDYVSMGYNSALKARQVISLAEYIIGNELLTAVQAADLRKHKDCALSTVTMEVNKAVREKAPFMENDHYISPDMEWTKELVHSGRVREIAEMIIGEME
;
A
#
# COMPACT_ATOMS: atom_id res chain seq x y z
N MET A 1 4.48 11.66 -2.51
CA MET A 1 3.70 12.12 -3.69
C MET A 1 2.70 13.23 -3.36
N VAL A 2 1.96 13.16 -2.25
CA VAL A 2 0.88 14.14 -1.93
C VAL A 2 1.31 15.56 -1.56
N ASN A 3 2.60 15.80 -1.31
CA ASN A 3 3.12 17.14 -1.01
C ASN A 3 3.50 17.85 -2.32
N GLU A 4 2.87 19.00 -2.60
CA GLU A 4 3.09 19.77 -3.84
C GLU A 4 4.53 20.28 -3.99
N HIS A 5 5.18 20.70 -2.90
CA HIS A 5 6.54 21.23 -2.93
C HIS A 5 7.59 20.17 -3.21
N VAL A 6 7.26 18.90 -2.94
CA VAL A 6 8.15 17.75 -3.20
C VAL A 6 7.85 17.12 -4.56
N SER A 7 6.58 17.06 -4.95
CA SER A 7 6.14 16.34 -6.15
C SER A 7 6.05 17.20 -7.41
N GLY A 8 5.85 18.51 -7.28
CA GLY A 8 5.49 19.39 -8.39
C GLY A 8 4.09 19.12 -8.97
N LEU A 9 3.26 18.34 -8.27
CA LEU A 9 1.87 18.03 -8.62
C LEU A 9 0.90 18.81 -7.72
N PRO A 10 -0.39 18.93 -8.10
CA PRO A 10 -1.41 19.52 -7.24
C PRO A 10 -1.40 18.93 -5.82
N PRO A 11 -1.65 19.74 -4.79
CA PRO A 11 -1.62 19.29 -3.40
C PRO A 11 -2.60 18.15 -3.19
N PHE A 12 -2.16 17.12 -2.48
CA PHE A 12 -2.94 15.90 -2.21
C PHE A 12 -3.49 15.16 -3.45
N LEU A 13 -2.93 15.44 -4.63
CA LEU A 13 -3.22 14.74 -5.89
C LEU A 13 -4.70 14.82 -6.32
N VAL A 14 -5.40 15.91 -6.00
CA VAL A 14 -6.74 16.21 -6.54
C VAL A 14 -6.65 17.18 -7.72
N ALA A 15 -7.48 16.99 -8.74
CA ALA A 15 -7.45 17.84 -9.93
C ALA A 15 -8.02 19.25 -9.66
N SER A 16 -9.04 19.36 -8.80
CA SER A 16 -9.72 20.61 -8.42
C SER A 16 -9.43 20.98 -6.96
N PRO A 17 -8.22 21.47 -6.62
CA PRO A 17 -7.86 21.81 -5.25
C PRO A 17 -8.65 23.03 -4.74
N GLY A 18 -8.84 23.10 -3.42
CA GLY A 18 -9.54 24.20 -2.74
C GLY A 18 -10.59 23.66 -1.78
N GLU A 19 -11.73 23.24 -2.33
CA GLU A 19 -12.81 22.59 -1.56
C GLU A 19 -12.58 21.08 -1.39
N ASN A 20 -11.72 20.48 -2.23
CA ASN A 20 -11.40 19.06 -2.22
C ASN A 20 -10.06 18.80 -1.52
N SER A 21 -10.00 17.75 -0.71
CA SER A 21 -8.83 17.32 0.04
C SER A 21 -8.06 16.17 -0.62
N GLY A 22 -8.62 15.52 -1.64
CA GLY A 22 -8.02 14.41 -2.37
C GLY A 22 -7.52 13.30 -1.46
N TYR A 23 -6.24 12.96 -1.57
CA TYR A 23 -5.60 11.88 -0.82
C TYR A 23 -4.99 12.30 0.52
N MET A 24 -5.42 13.43 1.09
CA MET A 24 -4.98 13.86 2.42
C MET A 24 -5.26 12.79 3.49
N ILE A 25 -6.50 12.28 3.57
CA ILE A 25 -6.90 11.29 4.58
C ILE A 25 -6.31 9.89 4.31
N LEU A 26 -6.06 9.57 3.04
CA LEU A 26 -5.32 8.35 2.69
C LEU A 26 -3.92 8.37 3.31
N GLN A 27 -3.23 9.51 3.30
CA GLN A 27 -1.92 9.64 3.95
C GLN A 27 -2.01 9.40 5.47
N TYR A 28 -3.06 9.87 6.13
CA TYR A 28 -3.25 9.68 7.57
C TYR A 28 -3.47 8.21 7.90
N SER A 29 -4.25 7.52 7.06
CA SER A 29 -4.49 6.08 7.17
C SER A 29 -3.18 5.30 7.02
N SER A 30 -2.38 5.59 5.99
CA SER A 30 -1.06 4.97 5.81
C SER A 30 -0.10 5.24 6.97
N ALA A 31 -0.13 6.44 7.57
CA ALA A 31 0.68 6.77 8.72
C ALA A 31 0.26 6.00 9.99
N ALA A 32 -1.05 5.81 10.20
CA ALA A 32 -1.58 5.00 11.30
C ALA A 32 -1.20 3.53 11.16
N LEU A 33 -1.36 2.96 9.96
CA LEU A 33 -0.94 1.58 9.65
C LEU A 33 0.55 1.38 9.89
N LEU A 34 1.38 2.34 9.49
CA LEU A 34 2.83 2.29 9.73
C LEU A 34 3.17 2.35 11.23
N ALA A 35 2.43 3.13 12.02
CA ALA A 35 2.61 3.16 13.46
C ALA A 35 2.28 1.80 14.10
N GLU A 36 1.20 1.15 13.69
CA GLU A 36 0.84 -0.20 14.15
C GLU A 36 1.89 -1.24 13.76
N LEU A 37 2.40 -1.19 12.52
CA LEU A 37 3.50 -2.04 12.07
C LEU A 37 4.75 -1.90 12.96
N ARG A 38 5.09 -0.66 13.36
CA ARG A 38 6.21 -0.42 14.28
C ARG A 38 5.97 -1.02 15.65
N SER A 39 4.75 -0.95 16.18
CA SER A 39 4.40 -1.61 17.44
C SER A 39 4.52 -3.14 17.34
N LEU A 40 4.14 -3.73 16.20
CA LEU A 40 4.26 -5.17 15.96
C LEU A 40 5.71 -5.62 15.70
N ALA A 41 6.63 -4.73 15.35
CA ALA A 41 8.00 -5.09 14.98
C ALA A 41 8.85 -5.64 16.13
N HIS A 42 8.42 -5.54 17.39
CA HIS A 42 9.15 -6.13 18.51
C HIS A 42 9.24 -7.66 18.35
N PRO A 43 10.43 -8.28 18.34
CA PRO A 43 10.55 -9.71 18.07
C PRO A 43 9.93 -10.52 19.22
N SER A 44 9.00 -11.43 18.93
CA SER A 44 8.48 -12.33 19.97
C SER A 44 9.49 -13.39 20.39
N SER A 45 10.47 -13.71 19.53
CA SER A 45 11.48 -14.75 19.77
C SER A 45 12.59 -14.37 20.74
N VAL A 46 12.64 -13.11 21.23
CA VAL A 46 13.59 -12.71 22.28
C VAL A 46 13.05 -12.95 23.69
N ASP A 47 11.80 -13.38 23.80
CA ASP A 47 11.15 -13.72 25.05
C ASP A 47 11.06 -15.24 25.24
N SER A 48 11.10 -15.69 26.50
CA SER A 48 10.96 -17.09 26.89
C SER A 48 10.47 -17.16 28.33
N VAL A 49 9.40 -17.91 28.57
CA VAL A 49 8.86 -18.15 29.91
C VAL A 49 9.03 -19.63 30.22
N PRO A 50 9.84 -20.01 31.23
CA PRO A 50 10.00 -21.40 31.62
C PRO A 50 8.67 -22.04 31.97
N THR A 51 8.42 -23.24 31.45
CA THR A 51 7.23 -24.02 31.78
C THR A 51 7.61 -25.41 32.28
N CYS A 52 6.61 -26.24 32.59
CA CYS A 52 6.80 -27.61 33.07
C CYS A 52 7.80 -27.72 34.25
N ALA A 53 7.64 -26.85 35.26
CA ALA A 53 8.54 -26.81 36.43
C ALA A 53 10.04 -26.77 36.06
N PHE A 54 10.41 -25.91 35.09
CA PHE A 54 11.76 -25.75 34.52
C PHE A 54 12.28 -26.92 33.67
N GLN A 55 11.45 -27.90 33.29
CA GLN A 55 11.84 -28.87 32.26
C GLN A 55 11.88 -28.24 30.87
N GLU A 56 10.98 -27.28 30.60
CA GLU A 56 10.98 -26.46 29.39
C GLU A 56 11.47 -25.06 29.79
N ASP A 57 12.77 -24.95 30.08
CA ASP A 57 13.43 -23.73 30.51
C ASP A 57 13.68 -22.73 29.36
N TYR A 58 13.55 -23.18 28.11
CA TYR A 58 13.58 -22.35 26.91
C TYR A 58 12.44 -22.67 25.95
N VAL A 59 11.78 -21.62 25.45
CA VAL A 59 10.76 -21.70 24.40
C VAL A 59 10.95 -20.58 23.39
N SER A 60 10.65 -20.83 22.11
CA SER A 60 10.96 -19.89 21.01
C SER A 60 9.91 -18.80 20.79
N MET A 61 8.74 -18.91 21.41
CA MET A 61 7.56 -18.06 21.15
C MET A 61 7.16 -17.99 19.65
N GLY A 62 7.52 -19.02 18.85
CA GLY A 62 7.36 -19.01 17.39
C GLY A 62 5.91 -18.87 16.89
N TYR A 63 4.93 -19.38 17.66
CA TYR A 63 3.51 -19.20 17.35
C TYR A 63 3.11 -17.71 17.33
N ASN A 64 3.57 -16.95 18.34
CA ASN A 64 3.30 -15.51 18.42
C ASN A 64 3.99 -14.76 17.29
N SER A 65 5.23 -15.14 16.94
CA SER A 65 5.94 -14.59 15.78
C SER A 65 5.14 -14.79 14.48
N ALA A 66 4.57 -15.98 14.26
CA ALA A 66 3.79 -16.28 13.06
C ALA A 66 2.47 -15.47 12.99
N LEU A 67 1.75 -15.34 14.11
CA LEU A 67 0.54 -14.52 14.17
C LEU A 67 0.83 -13.04 13.87
N LYS A 68 1.91 -12.51 14.45
CA LYS A 68 2.35 -11.13 14.19
C LYS A 68 2.75 -10.93 12.74
N ALA A 69 3.50 -11.86 12.16
CA ALA A 69 3.89 -11.80 10.75
C ALA A 69 2.67 -11.74 9.83
N ARG A 70 1.64 -12.57 10.10
CA ARG A 70 0.39 -12.53 9.35
C ARG A 70 -0.30 -11.17 9.42
N GLN A 71 -0.41 -10.57 10.61
CA GLN A 71 -1.00 -9.23 10.78
C GLN A 71 -0.18 -8.15 10.07
N VAL A 72 1.14 -8.20 10.19
CA VAL A 72 2.07 -7.28 9.52
C VAL A 72 1.86 -7.31 8.00
N ILE A 73 1.76 -8.49 7.39
CA ILE A 73 1.52 -8.61 5.95
C ILE A 73 0.19 -7.96 5.56
N SER A 74 -0.89 -8.23 6.29
CA SER A 74 -2.20 -7.62 6.00
C SER A 74 -2.19 -6.09 6.08
N LEU A 75 -1.47 -5.50 7.05
CA LEU A 75 -1.32 -4.04 7.16
C LEU A 75 -0.42 -3.47 6.05
N ALA A 76 0.63 -4.20 5.68
CA ALA A 76 1.54 -3.81 4.61
C ALA A 76 0.84 -3.79 3.24
N GLU A 77 -0.06 -4.74 2.97
CA GLU A 77 -0.88 -4.75 1.74
C GLU A 77 -1.68 -3.45 1.56
N TYR A 78 -2.24 -2.89 2.63
CA TYR A 78 -2.91 -1.59 2.59
C TYR A 78 -1.94 -0.44 2.29
N ILE A 79 -0.74 -0.43 2.89
CA ILE A 79 0.23 0.64 2.63
C ILE A 79 0.67 0.63 1.16
N ILE A 80 0.99 -0.55 0.63
CA ILE A 80 1.38 -0.71 -0.78
C ILE A 80 0.20 -0.40 -1.72
N GLY A 81 -1.01 -0.83 -1.39
CA GLY A 81 -2.22 -0.49 -2.14
C GLY A 81 -2.51 1.02 -2.16
N ASN A 82 -2.33 1.70 -1.03
CA ASN A 82 -2.47 3.15 -0.93
C ASN A 82 -1.40 3.87 -1.75
N GLU A 83 -0.15 3.40 -1.71
CA GLU A 83 0.93 3.92 -2.54
C GLU A 83 0.61 3.76 -4.03
N LEU A 84 0.16 2.57 -4.45
CA LEU A 84 -0.28 2.29 -5.82
C LEU A 84 -1.38 3.27 -6.26
N LEU A 85 -2.40 3.48 -5.44
CA LEU A 85 -3.48 4.43 -5.71
C LEU A 85 -2.97 5.85 -5.93
N THR A 86 -2.04 6.31 -5.08
CA THR A 86 -1.43 7.64 -5.23
C THR A 86 -0.52 7.72 -6.45
N ALA A 87 0.20 6.66 -6.80
CA ALA A 87 1.08 6.60 -7.96
C ALA A 87 0.30 6.69 -9.28
N VAL A 88 -0.83 5.98 -9.39
CA VAL A 88 -1.70 6.02 -10.57
C VAL A 88 -2.28 7.42 -10.76
N GLN A 89 -2.78 8.04 -9.68
CA GLN A 89 -3.28 9.40 -9.74
C GLN A 89 -2.19 10.42 -10.10
N ALA A 90 -1.00 10.27 -9.53
CA ALA A 90 0.14 11.13 -9.87
C ALA A 90 0.52 11.00 -11.35
N ALA A 91 0.50 9.78 -11.90
CA ALA A 91 0.74 9.52 -13.32
C ALA A 91 -0.33 10.20 -14.19
N ASP A 92 -1.60 10.12 -13.80
CA ASP A 92 -2.72 10.76 -14.52
C ASP A 92 -2.67 12.29 -14.47
N LEU A 93 -2.15 12.89 -13.40
CA LEU A 93 -1.98 14.33 -13.25
C LEU A 93 -0.75 14.86 -14.00
N ARG A 94 0.28 14.03 -14.18
CA ARG A 94 1.56 14.47 -14.73
C ARG A 94 1.49 14.92 -16.19
N LYS A 95 0.50 14.47 -16.99
CA LYS A 95 0.22 14.70 -18.45
C LYS A 95 1.24 15.52 -19.27
N HIS A 96 2.54 15.26 -19.13
CA HIS A 96 3.60 15.75 -19.99
C HIS A 96 3.72 14.75 -21.14
N LYS A 97 3.37 15.20 -22.35
CA LYS A 97 3.32 14.37 -23.57
C LYS A 97 4.68 13.76 -23.95
N ASP A 98 5.76 14.23 -23.37
CA ASP A 98 7.13 13.87 -23.76
C ASP A 98 7.68 12.64 -23.02
N CYS A 99 6.94 12.09 -22.04
CA CYS A 99 7.38 10.91 -21.28
C CYS A 99 6.21 9.93 -21.10
N ALA A 100 6.04 9.05 -22.09
CA ALA A 100 5.05 7.99 -22.03
C ALA A 100 5.38 6.97 -20.93
N LEU A 101 4.35 6.45 -20.26
CA LEU A 101 4.50 5.33 -19.34
C LEU A 101 4.92 4.07 -20.12
N SER A 102 5.65 3.17 -19.46
CA SER A 102 5.92 1.86 -20.02
C SER A 102 4.62 1.06 -20.18
N THR A 103 4.63 0.06 -21.06
CA THR A 103 3.46 -0.81 -21.28
C THR A 103 2.97 -1.45 -20.00
N VAL A 104 3.88 -1.96 -19.15
CA VAL A 104 3.53 -2.55 -17.85
C VAL A 104 2.80 -1.54 -16.97
N THR A 105 3.37 -0.34 -16.80
CA THR A 105 2.76 0.68 -15.94
C THR A 105 1.41 1.14 -16.47
N MET A 106 1.22 1.21 -17.80
CA MET A 106 -0.09 1.53 -18.38
C MET A 106 -1.14 0.46 -18.05
N GLU A 107 -0.81 -0.83 -18.15
CA GLU A 107 -1.74 -1.92 -17.83
C GLU A 107 -2.06 -1.98 -16.33
N VAL A 108 -1.07 -1.75 -15.46
CA VAL A 108 -1.31 -1.63 -14.01
C VAL A 108 -2.22 -0.42 -13.70
N ASN A 109 -1.99 0.73 -14.34
CA ASN A 109 -2.86 1.90 -14.18
C ASN A 109 -4.30 1.60 -14.60
N LYS A 110 -4.50 0.89 -15.72
CA LYS A 110 -5.83 0.44 -16.15
C LYS A 110 -6.49 -0.44 -15.11
N ALA A 111 -5.78 -1.43 -14.56
CA ALA A 111 -6.32 -2.34 -13.55
C ALA A 111 -6.76 -1.61 -12.27
N VAL A 112 -6.00 -0.59 -11.83
CA VAL A 112 -6.40 0.28 -10.71
C VAL A 112 -7.69 1.04 -11.06
N ARG A 113 -7.75 1.61 -12.27
CA ARG A 113 -8.88 2.41 -12.76
C ARG A 113 -10.17 1.63 -13.01
N GLU A 114 -10.13 0.30 -13.00
CA GLU A 114 -11.35 -0.53 -13.08
C GLU A 114 -12.34 -0.23 -11.96
N LYS A 115 -11.85 0.10 -10.75
CA LYS A 115 -12.73 0.42 -9.61
C LYS A 115 -12.33 1.66 -8.83
N ALA A 116 -11.10 2.15 -8.94
CA ALA A 116 -10.67 3.40 -8.31
C ALA A 116 -10.66 4.55 -9.34
N PRO A 117 -11.70 5.40 -9.41
CA PRO A 117 -11.80 6.45 -10.41
C PRO A 117 -10.72 7.53 -10.25
N PHE A 118 -10.55 8.35 -11.28
CA PHE A 118 -9.68 9.52 -11.20
C PHE A 118 -10.21 10.53 -10.17
N MET A 119 -9.35 11.00 -9.26
CA MET A 119 -9.72 11.94 -8.20
C MET A 119 -9.81 13.37 -8.75
N GLU A 120 -10.94 13.68 -9.40
CA GLU A 120 -11.24 15.04 -9.86
C GLU A 120 -11.78 15.91 -8.73
N ASN A 121 -12.76 15.38 -8.00
CA ASN A 121 -13.35 15.94 -6.77
C ASN A 121 -13.38 14.83 -5.71
N ASP A 122 -13.55 15.21 -4.44
CA ASP A 122 -13.59 14.27 -3.33
C ASP A 122 -14.76 13.27 -3.47
N HIS A 123 -14.46 12.01 -3.17
CA HIS A 123 -15.45 10.96 -3.03
C HIS A 123 -15.10 10.05 -1.86
N TYR A 124 -16.01 9.13 -1.54
CA TYR A 124 -15.76 8.14 -0.49
C TYR A 124 -14.65 7.19 -0.94
N ILE A 125 -13.45 7.35 -0.37
CA ILE A 125 -12.21 6.70 -0.82
C ILE A 125 -12.01 5.26 -0.35
N SER A 126 -12.74 4.81 0.68
CA SER A 126 -12.55 3.48 1.25
C SER A 126 -12.65 2.34 0.22
N PRO A 127 -13.61 2.34 -0.73
CA PRO A 127 -13.70 1.30 -1.76
C PRO A 127 -12.47 1.26 -2.69
N ASP A 128 -11.87 2.42 -2.97
CA ASP A 128 -10.65 2.51 -3.78
C ASP A 128 -9.47 1.89 -3.05
N MET A 129 -9.35 2.16 -1.74
CA MET A 129 -8.32 1.59 -0.88
C MET A 129 -8.47 0.07 -0.76
N GLU A 130 -9.69 -0.43 -0.56
CA GLU A 130 -9.96 -1.87 -0.55
C GLU A 130 -9.63 -2.51 -1.90
N TRP A 131 -9.93 -1.83 -3.00
CA TRP A 131 -9.61 -2.33 -4.33
C TRP A 131 -8.11 -2.45 -4.58
N THR A 132 -7.34 -1.39 -4.30
CA THR A 132 -5.90 -1.44 -4.53
C THR A 132 -5.18 -2.37 -3.56
N LYS A 133 -5.68 -2.51 -2.33
CA LYS A 133 -5.26 -3.57 -1.40
C LYS A 133 -5.48 -4.96 -2.01
N GLU A 134 -6.65 -5.20 -2.61
CA GLU A 134 -6.95 -6.49 -3.24
C GLU A 134 -6.09 -6.77 -4.47
N LEU A 135 -5.76 -5.76 -5.28
CA LEU A 135 -4.81 -5.91 -6.40
C LEU A 135 -3.42 -6.37 -5.95
N VAL A 136 -2.98 -5.88 -4.78
CA VAL A 136 -1.72 -6.31 -4.16
C VAL A 136 -1.86 -7.72 -3.60
N HIS A 137 -2.93 -7.98 -2.84
CA HIS A 137 -3.16 -9.27 -2.18
C HIS A 137 -3.29 -10.44 -3.16
N SER A 138 -4.06 -10.25 -4.23
CA SER A 138 -4.28 -11.26 -5.27
C SER A 138 -3.04 -11.53 -6.12
N GLY A 139 -2.00 -10.68 -6.05
CA GLY A 139 -0.84 -10.76 -6.93
C GLY A 139 -1.09 -10.25 -8.34
N ARG A 140 -2.29 -9.72 -8.64
CA ARG A 140 -2.67 -9.26 -9.99
C ARG A 140 -1.72 -8.23 -10.57
N VAL A 141 -1.15 -7.35 -9.75
CA VAL A 141 -0.12 -6.38 -10.20
C VAL A 141 1.13 -7.10 -10.74
N ARG A 142 1.58 -8.16 -10.04
CA ARG A 142 2.71 -8.99 -10.47
C ARG A 142 2.36 -9.75 -11.74
N GLU A 143 1.19 -10.37 -11.81
CA GLU A 143 0.74 -11.11 -12.99
C GLU A 143 0.69 -10.23 -14.24
N ILE A 144 0.22 -8.98 -14.12
CA ILE A 144 0.23 -8.00 -15.22
C ILE A 144 1.65 -7.73 -15.71
N ALA A 145 2.59 -7.55 -14.78
CA ALA A 145 4.00 -7.36 -15.15
C ALA A 145 4.54 -8.61 -15.84
N GLU A 146 4.40 -9.79 -15.23
CA GLU A 146 4.92 -11.06 -15.72
C GLU A 146 4.38 -11.44 -17.11
N MET A 147 3.11 -11.12 -17.41
CA MET A 147 2.53 -11.32 -18.74
C MET A 147 3.23 -10.53 -19.85
N ILE A 148 3.85 -9.39 -19.50
CA ILE A 148 4.47 -8.48 -20.48
C ILE A 148 5.99 -8.66 -20.54
N ILE A 149 6.64 -8.83 -19.38
CA ILE A 149 8.12 -8.89 -19.31
C ILE A 149 8.66 -10.31 -19.16
N GLY A 150 7.79 -11.31 -18.96
CA GLY A 150 8.19 -12.67 -18.59
C GLY A 150 8.24 -12.86 -17.07
N GLU A 151 8.49 -14.11 -16.64
CA GLU A 151 8.57 -14.48 -15.22
C GLU A 151 9.65 -13.67 -14.49
N MET A 152 9.33 -13.15 -13.31
CA MET A 152 10.25 -12.39 -12.47
C MET A 152 10.97 -13.36 -11.52
N GLU A 153 12.31 -13.32 -11.50
CA GLU A 153 13.14 -14.11 -10.57
C GLU A 153 13.14 -13.56 -9.13
#